data_AF-A0A0N0YKJ5-F1
#
_entry.id   AF-A0A0N0YKJ5-F1
#
_cell.length_a   1.000
_cell.length_b   1.000
_cell.length_c   1.000
_cell.angle_alpha   90.00
_cell.angle_beta   90.00
_cell.angle_gamma   90.00
#
_symmetry.space_group_name_H-M   'P 1'
#
loop_
_entity.id
_entity.type
_entity.pdbx_description
1 polymer ?
#
loop_
_entity_poly.entity_id
_entity_poly.type
_entity_poly.pdbx_seq_one_letter_code
_entity_poly.pdbx_strand_id
1 'polypeptide(L)' 'MAISLTPPGETPPAEGCISEAHVERADGGIWEHPALWATVVLLGSAVVAGYFIARIFGFT' A
#
# COMPACT_ATOMS: atom_id res chain seq x y z
N MET A 1 12.91 20.69 -43.91
CA MET A 1 11.45 20.83 -44.02
C MET A 1 10.91 21.18 -42.65
N ALA A 2 10.23 22.33 -42.51
CA ALA A 2 9.59 22.69 -41.25
C ALA A 2 8.29 21.87 -41.13
N ILE A 3 8.20 21.03 -40.11
CA ILE A 3 6.96 20.35 -39.74
C ILE A 3 5.95 21.40 -39.28
N SER A 4 4.84 21.53 -40.00
CA SER A 4 3.71 22.37 -39.57
C SER A 4 3.11 21.74 -38.31
N LEU A 5 3.34 22.36 -37.15
CA LEU A 5 2.71 21.94 -35.90
C LEU A 5 1.27 22.47 -35.91
N THR A 6 0.30 21.59 -36.14
CA THR A 6 -1.11 21.91 -35.94
C THR A 6 -1.32 22.30 -34.47
N PRO A 7 -1.92 23.48 -34.17
CA PRO A 7 -2.19 23.86 -32.79
C PRO A 7 -3.09 22.80 -32.12
N PRO A 8 -2.84 22.43 -30.85
CA PRO A 8 -3.74 21.54 -30.14
C PRO A 8 -5.13 22.17 -30.08
N GLY A 9 -6.15 21.42 -30.51
CA GLY A 9 -7.54 21.84 -30.36
C GLY A 9 -7.98 21.78 -28.90
N GLU A 10 -9.07 22.48 -28.56
CA GLU A 10 -9.74 22.31 -27.28
C GLU A 10 -10.11 20.83 -27.07
N THR A 11 -9.86 20.32 -25.86
CA THR A 11 -10.26 18.97 -25.46
C THR A 11 -11.74 18.78 -25.79
N PRO A 12 -12.12 17.76 -26.60
CA PRO A 12 -13.52 17.53 -26.91
C PRO A 12 -14.34 17.40 -25.61
N PRO A 13 -15.60 17.88 -25.57
CA PRO A 13 -16.43 17.85 -24.35
C PRO A 13 -16.57 16.44 -23.73
N ALA A 14 -16.34 15.40 -24.52
CA ALA A 14 -16.49 13.99 -24.14
C ALA A 14 -15.17 13.26 -23.81
N GLU A 15 -14.00 13.87 -24.00
CA GLU A 15 -12.70 13.22 -23.70
C GLU A 15 -12.20 13.48 -22.26
N GLY A 16 -12.86 14.38 -21.53
CA GLY A 16 -12.45 14.76 -20.17
C GLY A 16 -12.75 13.74 -19.07
N CYS A 17 -13.46 12.66 -19.36
CA CYS A 17 -13.82 11.65 -18.35
C CYS A 17 -13.98 10.25 -18.97
N ILE A 18 -12.86 9.64 -19.36
CA ILE A 18 -12.79 8.19 -19.66
C ILE A 18 -12.51 7.36 -18.40
N SER A 19 -12.39 7.99 -17.23
CA SER A 19 -12.35 7.23 -15.98
C SER A 19 -13.76 6.72 -15.71
N GLU A 20 -14.07 5.56 -16.26
CA GLU A 20 -15.12 4.70 -15.71
C GLU A 20 -14.93 4.66 -14.20
N ALA A 21 -16.02 4.82 -13.43
CA ALA A 21 -15.95 4.73 -11.99
C ALA A 21 -15.28 3.39 -11.65
N HIS A 22 -14.03 3.44 -11.17
CA HIS A 22 -13.33 2.24 -10.81
C HIS A 22 -14.17 1.56 -9.74
N VAL A 23 -14.60 0.33 -10.01
CA VAL A 23 -15.38 -0.44 -9.05
C VAL A 23 -14.54 -0.53 -7.80
N GLU A 24 -14.96 0.18 -6.76
CA GLU A 24 -14.26 0.18 -5.49
C GLU A 24 -14.29 -1.24 -4.96
N ARG A 25 -13.09 -1.80 -4.74
CA ARG A 25 -12.96 -3.10 -4.10
C ARG A 25 -13.61 -2.97 -2.72
N ALA A 26 -14.40 -3.97 -2.32
CA ALA A 26 -14.92 -4.01 -0.97
C ALA A 26 -13.78 -3.95 0.07
N ASP A 27 -13.87 -3.00 0.99
CA ASP A 27 -13.01 -2.91 2.17
C ASP A 27 -13.17 -4.15 3.06
N GLY A 28 -12.16 -4.46 3.87
CA GLY A 28 -12.11 -5.57 4.81
C GLY A 28 -11.12 -6.69 4.44
N GLY A 29 -10.21 -6.46 3.50
CA GLY A 29 -9.07 -7.32 3.25
C GLY A 29 -8.15 -7.42 4.47
N ILE A 30 -7.47 -8.57 4.63
CA ILE A 30 -6.52 -8.79 5.74
C ILE A 30 -5.41 -7.74 5.83
N TRP A 31 -5.07 -7.11 4.70
CA TRP A 31 -4.04 -6.07 4.59
C TRP A 31 -4.52 -4.68 5.05
N GLU A 32 -5.83 -4.49 5.20
CA GLU A 32 -6.42 -3.22 5.63
C GLU A 32 -6.60 -3.15 7.16
N HIS A 33 -6.15 -4.18 7.89
CA HIS A 33 -6.17 -4.23 9.35
C HIS A 33 -4.79 -3.91 9.95
N PRO A 34 -4.42 -2.64 10.12
CA PRO A 34 -3.09 -2.25 10.61
C PRO A 34 -2.79 -2.82 12.01
N ALA A 35 -3.81 -2.91 12.86
CA ALA A 35 -3.67 -3.48 14.20
C ALA A 35 -3.27 -4.97 14.18
N LEU A 36 -3.77 -5.75 13.21
CA LEU A 36 -3.42 -7.16 13.07
C LEU A 36 -1.93 -7.31 12.80
N TRP A 37 -1.42 -6.57 11.81
CA TRP A 37 -0.01 -6.62 11.43
C TRP A 37 0.92 -6.05 12.50
N ALA A 38 0.53 -4.94 13.14
CA ALA A 38 1.25 -4.41 14.29
C ALA A 38 1.36 -5.42 15.43
N THR A 39 0.29 -6.18 15.69
CA THR A 39 0.29 -7.23 16.71
C THR A 39 1.24 -8.38 16.36
N VAL A 40 1.25 -8.83 15.09
CA VAL A 40 2.18 -9.87 14.62
C VAL A 40 3.63 -9.43 14.80
N VAL A 41 3.96 -8.19 14.42
CA VAL A 41 5.31 -7.62 14.59
C VAL A 41 5.69 -7.52 16.07
N LEU A 42 4.77 -7.04 16.91
CA LEU A 42 5.00 -6.90 18.35
C LEU A 42 5.27 -8.26 19.01
N LEU A 43 4.43 -9.26 18.72
CA LEU A 43 4.58 -10.62 19.27
C LEU A 43 5.87 -11.27 18.80
N GLY A 44 6.19 -11.20 17.50
CA GLY A 44 7.45 -11.71 16.97
C GLY A 44 8.67 -11.05 17.63
N SER A 45 8.63 -9.73 17.82
CA SER A 45 9.69 -8.98 18.51
C SER A 45 9.82 -9.40 19.97
N ALA A 46 8.70 -9.60 20.67
CA ALA A 46 8.69 -10.04 22.06
C ALA A 46 9.30 -11.45 22.24
N VAL A 47 9.04 -12.37 21.30
CA VAL A 47 9.64 -13.71 21.31
C VAL A 47 11.16 -13.64 21.16
N VAL A 48 11.65 -12.84 20.21
CA VAL A 48 13.09 -12.65 20.00
C VAL A 48 13.74 -11.99 21.21
N ALA A 49 13.13 -10.92 21.75
CA ALA A 49 13.61 -10.28 22.97
C ALA A 49 13.65 -11.26 24.15
N GLY A 50 12.61 -12.07 24.32
CA GLY A 50 12.52 -13.11 25.34
C GLY A 50 13.64 -14.15 25.22
N TYR A 51 13.97 -14.59 24.00
CA TYR A 51 15.11 -15.48 23.76
C TYR A 51 16.43 -14.87 24.25
N PHE A 52 16.70 -13.60 23.93
CA PHE A 52 17.92 -12.93 24.40
C PHE A 52 17.93 -12.71 25.91
N ILE A 53 16.79 -12.37 26.50
CA ILE A 53 16.64 -12.28 27.97
C ILE A 53 16.98 -13.64 28.59
N ALA A 54 16.37 -14.72 28.11
CA ALA A 54 16.67 -16.07 28.56
C ALA A 54 18.17 -16.40 28.46
N ARG A 55 18.78 -16.04 27.32
CA ARG A 55 20.21 -16.23 27.06
C ARG A 55 21.12 -15.45 28.00
N ILE A 56 20.75 -14.23 28.38
CA ILE A 56 21.49 -13.37 29.33
C ILE A 56 21.46 -13.98 30.74
N PHE A 57 20.30 -14.49 31.16
CA PHE A 57 20.12 -15.05 32.51
C PHE A 57 20.51 -16.52 32.63
N GLY A 58 21.01 -17.14 31.56
CA GLY A 58 21.46 -18.53 31.58
C GLY A 58 20.34 -19.57 31.55
N PHE A 59 19.13 -19.16 31.14
CA PHE A 59 18.05 -20.09 30.80
C PHE A 59 18.33 -20.61 29.38
N THR A 60 18.99 -21.77 29.29
CA THR A 60 19.24 -22.50 28.03
C THR A 60 18.25 -23.63 27.85
#